data_AF-U5W6V4-F1
#
_entry.id   AF-U5W6V4-F1
#
_cell.length_a   1.000
_cell.length_b   1.000
_cell.length_c   1.000
_cell.angle_alpha   90.00
_cell.angle_beta   90.00
_cell.angle_gamma   90.00
#
_symmetry.space_group_name_H-M   'P 1'
#
loop_
_entity.id
_entity.type
_entity.pdbx_description
1 polymer ?
#
loop_
_entity_poly.entity_id
_entity_poly.type
_entity_poly.pdbx_seq_one_letter_code
_entity_poly.pdbx_strand_id
1 'polypeptide(L)'
;MTDWDGNYEAGPHSSVHRLADVSSDMATATRSAVQAAQTAVAVIQRLEASSTEIGKVVELIATIAKQTNLLALNATIEAARAGEAGRGFAVVASEVKDLANETATATNEIGGQVGGIRSDTQNAVSAIEEMQGLIEELDRCQQVISGIVVEQQAG
;
A
#
# COMPACT_ATOMS: atom_id res chain seq x y z
N MET A 1 39.97 -33.84 -41.53
CA MET A 1 39.35 -35.18 -41.47
C MET A 1 38.12 -35.02 -40.59
N THR A 2 36.94 -34.91 -41.19
CA THR A 2 35.66 -34.74 -40.48
C THR A 2 35.22 -36.07 -39.89
N ASP A 3 34.88 -36.08 -38.61
CA ASP A 3 34.24 -37.22 -37.96
C ASP A 3 32.75 -37.28 -38.36
N TRP A 4 32.24 -38.47 -38.59
CA TRP A 4 31.01 -38.74 -39.37
C TRP A 4 29.73 -38.74 -38.52
N ASP A 5 29.66 -37.91 -37.46
CA ASP A 5 28.51 -37.93 -36.52
C ASP A 5 27.91 -36.57 -36.15
N GLY A 6 28.29 -35.47 -36.82
CA GLY A 6 27.50 -34.23 -36.78
C GLY A 6 27.26 -33.60 -35.40
N ASN A 7 28.05 -33.95 -34.39
CA ASN A 7 27.98 -33.31 -33.07
C ASN A 7 28.99 -32.17 -33.03
N TYR A 8 28.52 -30.96 -33.34
CA TYR A 8 29.29 -29.73 -33.14
C TYR A 8 29.42 -29.54 -31.62
N GLU A 9 30.54 -29.97 -31.02
CA GLU A 9 30.86 -29.59 -29.65
C GLU A 9 30.81 -28.07 -29.57
N ALA A 10 29.82 -27.55 -28.84
CA ALA A 10 29.64 -26.13 -28.62
C ALA A 10 30.87 -25.60 -27.88
N GLY A 11 31.87 -25.13 -28.63
CA GLY A 11 33.13 -24.63 -28.09
C GLY A 11 32.91 -23.45 -27.12
N PRO A 12 33.88 -23.15 -26.24
CA PRO A 12 33.76 -22.15 -25.18
C PRO A 12 33.18 -20.79 -25.62
N HIS A 13 33.43 -20.36 -26.87
CA HIS A 13 32.88 -19.13 -27.46
C HIS A 13 31.34 -19.07 -27.49
N SER A 14 30.65 -20.20 -27.67
CA SER A 14 29.17 -20.25 -27.69
C SER A 14 28.57 -20.05 -26.29
N SER A 15 29.25 -20.54 -25.25
CA SER A 15 28.81 -20.40 -23.86
C SER A 15 29.02 -18.98 -23.35
N VAL A 16 30.13 -18.33 -23.74
CA VAL A 16 30.41 -16.92 -23.40
C VAL A 16 29.40 -15.98 -24.06
N HIS A 17 29.03 -16.23 -25.32
CA HIS A 17 28.02 -15.42 -26.01
C HIS A 17 26.63 -15.56 -25.35
N ARG A 18 26.18 -16.79 -25.06
CA ARG A 18 24.93 -17.00 -24.30
C ARG A 18 24.96 -16.35 -22.92
N LEU A 19 26.10 -16.37 -22.23
CA LEU A 19 26.23 -15.73 -20.92
C LEU A 19 26.14 -14.20 -21.03
N ALA A 20 26.69 -13.62 -22.10
CA ALA A 20 26.54 -12.20 -22.40
C ALA A 20 25.06 -11.82 -22.65
N ASP A 21 24.34 -12.62 -23.44
CA ASP A 21 22.92 -12.41 -23.73
C ASP A 21 22.08 -12.48 -22.45
N VAL A 22 22.25 -13.54 -21.66
CA VAL A 22 21.55 -13.70 -20.36
C VAL A 22 21.88 -12.56 -19.41
N SER A 23 23.14 -12.11 -19.35
CA SER A 23 23.55 -10.97 -18.51
C SER A 23 22.86 -9.67 -18.95
N SER A 24 22.73 -9.44 -20.26
CA SER A 24 22.02 -8.27 -20.81
C SER A 24 20.51 -8.32 -20.50
N ASP A 25 19.90 -9.50 -20.63
CA ASP A 25 18.50 -9.72 -20.29
C ASP A 25 18.24 -9.49 -18.80
N MET A 26 19.12 -10.01 -17.93
CA MET A 26 19.07 -9.77 -16.49
C MET A 26 19.19 -8.29 -16.13
N ALA A 27 20.08 -7.54 -16.79
CA ALA A 27 20.21 -6.10 -16.57
C ALA A 27 18.91 -5.36 -16.93
N THR A 28 18.24 -5.76 -18.01
CA THR A 28 16.97 -5.18 -18.45
C THR A 28 15.83 -5.53 -17.49
N ALA A 29 15.76 -6.77 -17.01
CA ALA A 29 14.80 -7.20 -16.00
C ALA A 29 14.98 -6.44 -14.68
N THR A 30 16.23 -6.28 -14.23
CA THR A 30 16.59 -5.54 -13.00
C THR A 30 16.13 -4.08 -13.09
N ARG A 31 16.42 -3.38 -14.20
CA ARG A 31 15.93 -2.00 -14.42
C ARG A 31 14.40 -1.91 -14.40
N SER A 32 13.73 -2.89 -15.02
CA SER A 32 12.27 -2.95 -15.04
C SER A 32 11.70 -3.16 -13.63
N ALA A 33 12.35 -4.00 -12.81
CA ALA A 33 11.98 -4.23 -11.42
C ALA A 33 12.14 -2.97 -10.56
N VAL A 34 13.23 -2.21 -10.74
CA VAL A 34 13.41 -0.89 -10.07
C VAL A 34 12.26 0.05 -10.41
N GLN A 35 11.91 0.17 -11.69
CA GLN A 35 10.83 1.06 -12.13
C GLN A 35 9.47 0.63 -11.57
N ALA A 36 9.20 -0.67 -11.53
CA ALA A 36 7.99 -1.23 -10.93
C ALA A 36 7.93 -0.93 -9.42
N ALA A 37 9.03 -1.12 -8.69
CA ALA A 37 9.12 -0.81 -7.27
C ALA A 37 8.88 0.69 -7.00
N GLN A 38 9.50 1.58 -7.77
CA GLN A 38 9.28 3.04 -7.65
C GLN A 38 7.81 3.42 -7.89
N THR A 39 7.17 2.80 -8.88
CA THR A 39 5.75 3.02 -9.18
C THR A 39 4.88 2.54 -8.01
N ALA A 40 5.18 1.37 -7.45
CA ALA A 40 4.46 0.82 -6.30
C ALA A 40 4.57 1.73 -5.07
N VAL A 41 5.77 2.24 -4.76
CA VAL A 41 5.98 3.23 -3.68
C VAL A 41 5.12 4.47 -3.89
N ALA A 42 5.09 5.02 -5.11
CA ALA A 42 4.29 6.20 -5.40
C ALA A 42 2.78 5.96 -5.24
N VAL A 43 2.29 4.76 -5.58
CA VAL A 43 0.88 4.37 -5.34
C VAL A 43 0.59 4.29 -3.85
N ILE A 44 1.45 3.64 -3.08
CA ILE A 44 1.28 3.46 -1.63
C ILE A 44 1.32 4.80 -0.90
N GLN A 45 2.20 5.72 -1.28
CA GLN A 45 2.24 7.07 -0.70
C GLN A 45 0.93 7.84 -0.95
N ARG A 46 0.32 7.69 -2.13
CA ARG A 46 -1.01 8.29 -2.39
C ARG A 46 -2.10 7.65 -1.54
N LEU A 47 -2.01 6.34 -1.31
CA LEU A 47 -2.95 5.62 -0.45
C LEU A 47 -2.81 6.08 1.01
N GLU A 48 -1.58 6.24 1.52
CA GLU A 48 -1.32 6.77 2.86
C GLU A 48 -1.89 8.19 3.03
N ALA A 49 -1.66 9.07 2.05
CA ALA A 49 -2.21 10.43 2.06
C ALA A 49 -3.74 10.42 2.07
N SER A 50 -4.36 9.59 1.24
CA SER A 50 -5.82 9.42 1.19
C SER A 50 -6.38 8.89 2.51
N SER A 51 -5.79 7.83 3.07
CA SER A 51 -6.21 7.28 4.36
C SER A 51 -6.05 8.27 5.50
N THR A 52 -5.01 9.11 5.47
CA THR A 52 -4.83 10.20 6.45
C THR A 52 -5.95 11.22 6.35
N GLU A 53 -6.34 11.63 5.13
CA GLU A 53 -7.42 12.59 4.93
C GLU A 53 -8.78 12.01 5.33
N ILE A 54 -9.05 10.75 4.99
CA ILE A 54 -10.24 10.03 5.46
C ILE A 54 -10.27 10.00 7.00
N GLY A 55 -9.12 9.73 7.64
CA GLY A 55 -9.01 9.74 9.11
C GLY A 55 -9.45 11.06 9.74
N LYS A 56 -9.05 12.20 9.16
CA LYS A 56 -9.49 13.53 9.63
C LYS A 56 -10.99 13.73 9.46
N VAL A 57 -11.55 13.30 8.32
CA VAL A 57 -13.00 13.39 8.06
C VAL A 57 -13.77 12.53 9.07
N VAL A 58 -13.30 11.32 9.36
CA VAL A 58 -13.90 10.42 10.36
C VAL A 58 -13.88 11.06 11.74
N GLU A 59 -12.76 11.66 12.16
CA GLU A 59 -12.64 12.36 13.44
C GLU A 59 -13.59 13.56 13.55
N LEU A 60 -13.75 14.32 12.45
CA LEU A 60 -14.71 15.41 12.38
C LEU A 60 -16.15 14.89 12.53
N ILE A 61 -16.53 13.82 11.84
CA ILE A 61 -17.88 13.25 11.94
C ILE A 61 -18.12 12.71 13.36
N ALA A 62 -17.14 12.06 13.98
CA ALA A 62 -17.23 11.60 15.37
C ALA A 62 -17.46 12.78 16.35
N THR A 63 -16.79 13.91 16.10
CA THR A 63 -16.98 15.14 16.88
C THR A 63 -18.39 15.72 16.68
N ILE A 64 -18.89 15.75 15.45
CA ILE A 64 -20.26 16.20 15.12
C ILE A 64 -21.28 15.28 15.81
N ALA A 65 -21.12 13.96 15.73
CA ALA A 65 -22.01 13.00 16.39
C ALA A 65 -22.07 13.22 17.91
N LYS A 66 -20.91 13.46 18.54
CA LYS A 66 -20.85 13.80 19.97
C LYS A 66 -21.58 15.10 20.31
N GLN A 67 -21.43 16.14 19.50
CA GLN A 67 -22.13 17.41 19.70
C GLN A 67 -23.65 17.26 19.50
N THR A 68 -24.07 16.53 18.46
CA THR A 68 -25.48 16.22 18.19
C THR A 68 -26.10 15.44 19.34
N ASN A 69 -25.39 14.46 19.91
CA ASN A 69 -25.85 13.71 21.09
C ASN A 69 -26.04 14.63 22.31
N LEU A 70 -25.14 15.58 22.55
CA LEU A 70 -25.28 16.57 23.64
C LEU A 70 -26.44 17.54 23.40
N LEU A 71 -26.65 17.98 22.15
CA LEU A 71 -27.79 18.81 21.76
C LEU A 71 -29.11 18.06 21.98
N ALA A 72 -29.18 16.79 21.56
CA ALA A 72 -30.33 15.93 21.76
C ALA A 72 -30.63 15.70 23.25
N LEU A 73 -29.59 15.49 24.06
CA LEU A 73 -29.73 15.38 25.52
C LEU A 73 -30.34 16.65 26.13
N ASN A 74 -29.84 17.82 25.76
CA ASN A 74 -30.39 19.09 26.23
C ASN A 74 -31.86 19.28 25.81
N ALA A 75 -32.21 18.89 24.58
CA ALA A 75 -33.58 18.91 24.09
C ALA A 75 -34.50 17.96 24.89
N THR A 76 -34.02 16.77 25.23
CA THR A 76 -34.76 15.81 26.09
C THR A 76 -35.01 16.39 27.48
N ILE A 77 -34.04 17.09 28.08
CA ILE A 77 -34.18 17.75 29.39
C ILE A 77 -35.24 18.85 29.32
N GLU A 78 -35.19 19.71 28.30
CA GLU A 78 -36.15 20.82 28.17
C GLU A 78 -37.57 20.31 27.83
N ALA A 79 -37.67 19.24 27.03
CA ALA A 79 -38.94 18.57 26.75
C ALA A 79 -39.56 17.98 28.03
N ALA A 80 -38.76 17.36 28.89
CA ALA A 80 -39.22 16.88 30.19
C ALA A 80 -39.71 18.04 31.09
N ARG A 81 -39.03 19.19 31.04
CA ARG A 81 -39.41 20.40 31.78
C ARG A 81 -40.74 20.99 31.31
N ALA A 82 -41.06 20.88 30.03
CA ALA A 82 -42.34 21.30 29.44
C ALA A 82 -43.51 20.35 29.74
N GLY A 83 -43.26 19.19 30.38
CA GLY A 83 -44.31 18.24 30.77
C GLY A 83 -45.07 17.67 29.56
N GLU A 84 -46.41 17.65 29.64
CA GLU A 84 -47.27 17.13 28.56
C GLU A 84 -47.06 17.87 27.22
N ALA A 85 -46.78 19.18 27.25
CA ALA A 85 -46.54 19.97 26.04
C ALA A 85 -45.24 19.58 25.33
N GLY A 86 -44.28 18.97 26.03
CA GLY A 86 -42.98 18.56 25.51
C GLY A 86 -42.95 17.12 24.96
N ARG A 87 -44.02 16.33 25.08
CA ARG A 87 -44.01 14.90 24.73
C ARG A 87 -43.55 14.60 23.30
N GLY A 88 -44.03 15.36 22.32
CA GLY A 88 -43.63 15.20 20.91
C GLY A 88 -42.15 15.54 20.69
N PHE A 89 -41.67 16.61 21.33
CA PHE A 89 -40.25 16.99 21.29
C PHE A 89 -39.35 15.97 21.96
N ALA A 90 -39.80 15.33 23.04
CA ALA A 90 -39.04 14.28 23.73
C ALA A 90 -38.79 13.06 22.83
N VAL A 91 -39.78 12.67 22.01
CA VAL A 91 -39.63 11.55 21.06
C VAL A 91 -38.58 11.89 20.00
N VAL A 92 -38.68 13.06 19.38
CA VAL A 92 -37.71 13.51 18.36
C VAL A 92 -36.30 13.63 18.97
N ALA A 93 -36.17 14.19 20.17
CA ALA A 93 -34.90 14.30 20.85
C ALA A 93 -34.27 12.92 21.15
N SER A 94 -35.06 11.93 21.52
CA SER A 94 -34.58 10.54 21.69
C SER A 94 -34.08 9.96 20.38
N GLU A 95 -34.83 10.12 19.28
CA GLU A 95 -34.45 9.57 17.98
C GLU A 95 -33.17 10.22 17.43
N VAL A 96 -33.02 11.54 17.58
CA VAL A 96 -31.76 12.24 17.24
C VAL A 96 -30.59 11.74 18.08
N LYS A 97 -30.81 11.48 19.37
CA LYS A 97 -29.80 10.92 20.27
C LYS A 97 -29.34 9.53 19.80
N ASP A 98 -30.28 8.68 19.40
CA ASP A 98 -29.99 7.33 18.93
C ASP A 98 -29.22 7.35 17.61
N LEU A 99 -29.63 8.18 16.64
CA LEU A 99 -28.90 8.40 15.39
C LEU A 99 -27.47 8.91 15.63
N ALA A 100 -27.29 9.81 16.59
CA ALA A 100 -25.98 10.33 16.95
C ALA A 100 -25.06 9.24 17.53
N ASN A 101 -25.60 8.32 18.34
CA ASN A 101 -24.84 7.19 18.88
C ASN A 101 -24.49 6.15 17.80
N GLU A 102 -25.42 5.88 16.89
CA GLU A 102 -25.17 5.00 15.73
C GLU A 102 -24.08 5.59 14.83
N THR A 103 -24.15 6.90 14.55
CA THR A 103 -23.12 7.62 13.79
C THR A 103 -21.75 7.54 14.48
N ALA A 104 -21.69 7.71 15.81
CA ALA A 104 -20.45 7.59 16.58
C ALA A 104 -19.86 6.17 16.52
N THR A 105 -20.72 5.14 16.52
CA THR A 105 -20.30 3.74 16.41
C THR A 105 -19.75 3.46 15.02
N ALA A 106 -20.47 3.83 13.96
CA ALA A 106 -20.05 3.64 12.58
C ALA A 106 -18.74 4.38 12.26
N THR A 107 -18.57 5.61 12.76
CA THR A 107 -17.32 6.36 12.58
C THR A 107 -16.14 5.71 13.29
N ASN A 108 -16.32 5.14 14.48
CA ASN A 108 -15.27 4.38 15.14
C ASN A 108 -14.85 3.13 14.36
N GLU A 109 -15.82 2.38 13.80
CA GLU A 109 -15.55 1.21 12.96
C GLU A 109 -14.76 1.59 11.70
N ILE A 110 -15.18 2.65 11.00
CA ILE A 110 -14.45 3.19 9.85
C ILE A 110 -13.05 3.64 10.26
N GLY A 111 -12.91 4.30 11.41
CA GLY A 111 -11.61 4.69 11.96
C GLY A 111 -10.66 3.49 12.15
N GLY A 112 -11.18 2.38 12.66
CA GLY A 112 -10.45 1.11 12.76
C GLY A 112 -10.01 0.57 11.40
N GLN A 113 -10.91 0.56 10.41
CA GLN A 113 -10.59 0.11 9.05
C GLN A 113 -9.52 0.99 8.38
N VAL A 114 -9.62 2.30 8.51
CA VAL A 114 -8.62 3.26 8.01
C VAL A 114 -7.27 3.04 8.69
N GLY A 115 -7.26 2.76 9.99
CA GLY A 115 -6.06 2.37 10.74
C GLY A 115 -5.41 1.10 10.20
N GLY A 116 -6.22 0.07 9.90
CA GLY A 116 -5.77 -1.17 9.27
C GLY A 116 -5.12 -0.92 7.91
N ILE A 117 -5.77 -0.15 7.03
CA ILE A 117 -5.23 0.21 5.71
C ILE A 117 -3.88 0.94 5.83
N ARG A 118 -3.72 1.82 6.82
CA ARG A 118 -2.44 2.52 7.09
C ARG A 118 -1.34 1.55 7.53
N SER A 119 -1.67 0.59 8.39
CA SER A 119 -0.71 -0.44 8.80
C SER A 119 -0.29 -1.31 7.60
N ASP A 120 -1.24 -1.74 6.78
CA ASP A 120 -0.95 -2.58 5.61
C ASP A 120 -0.12 -1.83 4.56
N THR A 121 -0.36 -0.53 4.38
CA THR A 121 0.48 0.31 3.51
C THR A 121 1.90 0.44 4.04
N GLN A 122 2.11 0.61 5.34
CA GLN A 122 3.46 0.63 5.93
C GLN A 122 4.20 -0.70 5.76
N ASN A 123 3.50 -1.82 5.95
CA ASN A 123 4.05 -3.14 5.68
C ASN A 123 4.44 -3.31 4.21
N ALA A 124 3.61 -2.81 3.29
CA ALA A 124 3.89 -2.84 1.86
C ALA A 124 5.12 -1.99 1.49
N VAL A 125 5.31 -0.80 2.10
CA VAL A 125 6.54 -0.01 1.91
C VAL A 125 7.76 -0.81 2.34
N SER A 126 7.72 -1.40 3.54
CA SER A 126 8.85 -2.18 4.08
C SER A 126 9.22 -3.34 3.16
N ALA A 127 8.22 -4.08 2.66
CA ALA A 127 8.45 -5.17 1.70
C ALA A 127 9.07 -4.68 0.38
N ILE A 128 8.72 -3.47 -0.07
CA ILE A 128 9.32 -2.89 -1.28
C ILE A 128 10.76 -2.44 -1.02
N GLU A 129 11.07 -1.89 0.16
CA GLU A 129 12.44 -1.55 0.54
C GLU A 129 13.33 -2.80 0.58
N GLU A 130 12.84 -3.92 1.12
CA GLU A 130 13.53 -5.21 1.07
C GLU A 130 13.75 -5.68 -0.38
N MET A 131 12.72 -5.58 -1.24
CA MET A 131 12.85 -5.92 -2.66
C MET A 131 13.88 -5.04 -3.37
N GLN A 132 13.96 -3.74 -3.05
CA GLN A 132 14.97 -2.84 -3.61
C GLN A 132 16.38 -3.29 -3.23
N GLY A 133 16.60 -3.69 -1.97
CA GLY A 133 17.89 -4.25 -1.54
C GLY A 133 18.29 -5.51 -2.30
N LEU A 134 17.34 -6.42 -2.55
CA LEU A 134 17.58 -7.63 -3.36
C LEU A 134 17.92 -7.27 -4.82
N ILE A 135 17.24 -6.28 -5.39
CA ILE A 135 17.50 -5.80 -6.77
C ILE A 135 18.91 -5.18 -6.87
N GLU A 136 19.36 -4.44 -5.86
CA GLU A 136 20.72 -3.90 -5.79
C GLU A 136 21.79 -5.01 -5.68
N GLU A 137 21.48 -6.10 -5.00
CA GLU A 137 22.35 -7.28 -4.96
C GLU A 137 22.42 -7.99 -6.33
N LEU A 138 21.29 -8.08 -7.04
CA LEU A 138 21.24 -8.60 -8.40
C LEU A 138 22.05 -7.75 -9.37
N ASP A 139 21.95 -6.42 -9.29
CA ASP A 139 22.72 -5.50 -10.13
C ASP A 139 24.24 -5.67 -9.89
N ARG A 140 24.67 -5.79 -8.63
CA ARG A 140 26.07 -6.08 -8.27
C ARG A 140 26.55 -7.42 -8.85
N CYS A 141 25.76 -8.48 -8.73
CA CYS A 141 26.10 -9.78 -9.32
C CYS A 141 26.23 -9.67 -10.85
N GLN A 142 25.34 -8.94 -11.51
CA GLN A 142 25.36 -8.74 -12.95
C GLN A 142 26.61 -7.98 -13.42
N GLN A 143 27.05 -6.97 -12.68
CA GLN A 143 28.29 -6.24 -12.98
C GLN A 143 29.52 -7.16 -12.92
N VAL A 144 29.58 -8.06 -11.94
CA VAL A 144 30.67 -9.07 -11.83
C VAL A 144 30.65 -10.03 -13.03
N ILE A 145 29.48 -10.56 -13.41
CA ILE A 145 29.34 -11.47 -14.56
C ILE A 145 29.76 -10.76 -15.86
N SER A 146 29.31 -9.53 -16.06
CA SER A 146 29.66 -8.73 -17.24
C SER A 146 31.17 -8.50 -17.33
N GLY A 147 31.85 -8.25 -16.20
CA GLY A 147 33.31 -8.15 -16.14
C GLY A 147 34.01 -9.43 -16.59
N ILE A 148 33.59 -10.59 -16.08
CA ILE A 148 34.15 -11.90 -16.45
C ILE A 148 33.94 -12.21 -17.94
N VAL A 149 32.74 -11.91 -18.48
CA VAL A 149 32.43 -12.12 -19.90
C VAL A 149 33.36 -11.30 -20.80
N VAL A 150 33.60 -10.03 -20.45
CA VAL A 150 34.51 -9.16 -21.22
C VAL A 150 35.94 -9.69 -21.20
N GLU A 151 36.44 -10.14 -20.04
CA GLU A 151 37.78 -10.75 -19.93
C GLU A 151 37.91 -12.01 -20.80
N GLN A 152 36.89 -12.89 -20.82
CA GLN A 152 36.89 -14.13 -21.60
C GLN A 152 36.69 -13.93 -23.11
N GLN A 153 36.14 -12.78 -23.54
CA GLN A 153 36.06 -12.42 -24.97
C GLN A 153 37.34 -11.79 -25.50
N ALA A 154 38.15 -11.19 -24.61
CA ALA A 154 39.38 -10.50 -24.96
C ALA A 154 40.63 -11.40 -24.98
N GLY A 155 40.57 -12.59 -24.35
CA GLY A 155 41.61 -13.62 -24.34
C GLY A 155 41.38 -14.71 -25.38
#